data_AF-A0A961ISY8-F1
#
_entry.id   AF-A0A961ISY8-F1
#
_cell.length_a   1.000
_cell.length_b   1.000
_cell.length_c   1.000
_cell.angle_alpha   90.00
_cell.angle_beta   90.00
_cell.angle_gamma   90.00
#
_symmetry.space_group_name_H-M   'P 1'
#
loop_
_entity.id
_entity.type
_entity.pdbx_description
1 polymer ?
#
loop_
_entity_poly.entity_id
_entity_poly.type
_entity_poly.pdbx_seq_one_letter_code
_entity_poly.pdbx_strand_id
1 'polypeptide(L)'
;RSFVAEPMRYGNLFLAGDAAHIVPPTGARGLNSAASDIYYLYHAMMDHYLKGDSSGLDAYSAKALARVWKAQRFSWWMTSMLHNFPDHPEYDQRLQEIELAYLLSSEAARDSLAENYVGLPF
;
A
#
# COMPACT_ATOMS: atom_id res chain seq x y z
N ARG A 1 6.05 -7.65 9.75
CA ARG A 1 5.91 -8.62 8.62
C ARG A 1 5.28 -7.87 7.46
N SER A 2 5.79 -8.05 6.24
CA SER A 2 5.15 -7.56 5.00
C SER A 2 4.66 -8.76 4.21
N PHE A 3 3.48 -8.68 3.59
CA PHE A 3 2.90 -9.77 2.80
C PHE A 3 1.91 -9.22 1.77
N VAL A 4 1.86 -9.83 0.58
CA VAL A 4 0.86 -9.55 -0.46
C VAL A 4 0.51 -10.87 -1.16
N ALA A 5 -0.78 -11.14 -1.35
CA ALA A 5 -1.30 -12.29 -2.08
C ALA A 5 -1.68 -11.88 -3.52
N GLU A 6 -1.17 -12.62 -4.51
CA GLU A 6 -1.49 -12.41 -5.91
C GLU A 6 -1.89 -13.73 -6.58
N PRO A 7 -3.05 -13.79 -7.28
CA PRO A 7 -4.10 -12.77 -7.34
C PRO A 7 -4.92 -12.68 -6.05
N MET A 8 -5.68 -11.58 -5.88
CA MET A 8 -6.61 -11.38 -4.75
C MET A 8 -8.00 -12.00 -4.99
N ARG A 9 -8.13 -12.92 -5.97
CA ARG A 9 -9.39 -13.57 -6.37
C ARG A 9 -9.15 -15.00 -6.83
N TYR A 10 -10.05 -15.90 -6.47
CA TYR A 10 -10.15 -17.26 -7.03
C TYR A 10 -11.61 -17.64 -7.28
N GLY A 11 -12.04 -17.67 -8.55
CA GLY A 11 -13.45 -17.91 -8.90
C GLY A 11 -14.36 -16.85 -8.28
N ASN A 12 -15.23 -17.27 -7.35
CA ASN A 12 -16.15 -16.39 -6.61
C ASN A 12 -15.62 -16.00 -5.21
N LEU A 13 -14.39 -16.38 -4.87
CA LEU A 13 -13.71 -15.97 -3.63
C LEU A 13 -12.88 -14.71 -3.89
N PHE A 14 -13.04 -13.70 -3.04
CA PHE A 14 -12.30 -12.44 -3.08
C PHE A 14 -11.62 -12.20 -1.72
N LEU A 15 -10.33 -11.84 -1.75
CA LEU A 15 -9.55 -11.51 -0.56
C LEU A 15 -9.49 -9.98 -0.41
N ALA A 16 -9.62 -9.47 0.81
CA ALA A 16 -9.55 -8.04 1.12
C ALA A 16 -8.86 -7.80 2.47
N GLY A 17 -8.18 -6.67 2.62
CA GLY A 17 -7.46 -6.30 3.85
C GLY A 17 -6.40 -7.33 4.23
N ASP A 18 -6.28 -7.62 5.52
CA ASP A 18 -5.25 -8.52 6.08
C ASP A 18 -5.29 -9.96 5.53
N ALA A 19 -6.41 -10.40 4.95
CA ALA A 19 -6.51 -11.68 4.25
C ALA A 19 -5.69 -11.69 2.95
N ALA A 20 -5.43 -10.52 2.37
CA ALA A 20 -4.70 -10.35 1.12
C ALA A 20 -3.32 -9.69 1.31
N HIS A 21 -3.16 -8.77 2.26
CA HIS A 21 -1.90 -8.05 2.44
C HIS A 21 -1.68 -7.59 3.87
N ILE A 22 -0.42 -7.56 4.30
CA ILE A 22 0.00 -7.07 5.61
C ILE A 22 1.11 -6.04 5.38
N VAL A 23 0.93 -4.84 5.92
CA VAL A 23 1.93 -3.75 5.82
C VAL A 23 2.52 -3.45 7.20
N PRO A 24 3.82 -3.05 7.28
CA PRO A 24 4.40 -2.54 8.51
C PRO A 24 3.59 -1.33 9.05
N PRO A 25 3.38 -1.23 10.38
CA PRO A 25 2.53 -0.18 10.96
C PRO A 25 3.11 1.23 10.81
N THR A 26 4.40 1.36 10.50
CA THR A 26 5.13 2.62 10.26
C THR A 26 4.49 3.51 9.20
N GLY A 27 3.90 2.93 8.15
CA GLY A 27 3.20 3.69 7.12
C GLY A 27 1.76 4.06 7.50
N ALA A 28 1.20 3.52 8.59
CA ALA A 28 -0.20 3.65 8.99
C ALA A 28 -1.21 3.31 7.86
N ARG A 29 -0.89 2.31 7.03
CA ARG A 29 -1.65 1.97 5.81
C ARG A 29 -2.61 0.79 5.92
N GLY A 30 -2.48 -0.10 6.90
CA GLY A 30 -3.23 -1.37 6.92
C GLY A 30 -4.74 -1.21 6.77
N LEU A 31 -5.37 -0.49 7.72
CA LEU A 31 -6.81 -0.23 7.68
C LEU A 31 -7.24 0.58 6.45
N ASN A 32 -6.43 1.55 6.03
CA ASN A 32 -6.72 2.39 4.88
C ASN A 32 -6.72 1.61 3.56
N SER A 33 -5.78 0.68 3.39
CA SER A 33 -5.75 -0.22 2.23
C SER A 33 -6.94 -1.18 2.23
N ALA A 34 -7.29 -1.74 3.39
CA ALA A 34 -8.47 -2.59 3.53
C ALA A 34 -9.77 -1.84 3.16
N ALA A 35 -9.90 -0.57 3.57
CA ALA A 35 -11.05 0.25 3.21
C ALA A 35 -11.18 0.45 1.68
N SER A 36 -10.05 0.61 0.98
CA SER A 36 -10.04 0.72 -0.48
C SER A 36 -10.43 -0.58 -1.18
N ASP A 37 -9.98 -1.75 -0.69
CA ASP A 37 -10.39 -3.05 -1.22
C ASP A 37 -11.91 -3.22 -1.12
N ILE A 38 -12.49 -2.90 0.04
CA ILE A 38 -13.93 -2.97 0.27
C ILE A 38 -14.67 -1.99 -0.63
N TYR A 39 -14.16 -0.78 -0.81
CA TYR A 39 -14.74 0.20 -1.74
C TYR A 39 -14.79 -0.36 -3.18
N TYR A 40 -13.71 -0.99 -3.65
CA TYR A 40 -13.67 -1.59 -4.99
C TYR A 40 -14.62 -2.78 -5.13
N LEU A 41 -14.64 -3.69 -4.17
CA LEU A 41 -15.55 -4.84 -4.18
C LEU A 41 -17.01 -4.40 -4.11
N TYR A 42 -17.34 -3.43 -3.26
CA TYR A 42 -18.71 -2.93 -3.12
C TYR A 42 -19.27 -2.42 -4.45
N HIS A 43 -18.53 -1.55 -5.15
CA HIS A 43 -18.95 -1.02 -6.44
C HIS A 43 -19.04 -2.12 -7.51
N ALA A 44 -18.05 -3.02 -7.55
CA ALA A 44 -18.05 -4.14 -8.48
C ALA A 44 -19.24 -5.10 -8.25
N MET A 45 -19.59 -5.38 -6.98
CA MET A 45 -20.75 -6.20 -6.62
C MET A 45 -22.06 -5.48 -6.97
N MET A 46 -22.16 -4.17 -6.74
CA MET A 46 -23.33 -3.40 -7.16
C MET A 46 -23.54 -3.48 -8.66
N ASP A 47 -22.50 -3.28 -9.48
CA ASP A 47 -22.60 -3.36 -10.92
C ASP A 47 -22.99 -4.77 -11.38
N HIS A 48 -22.42 -5.81 -10.77
CA HIS A 48 -22.77 -7.19 -11.08
C HIS A 48 -24.24 -7.50 -10.79
N TYR A 49 -24.72 -7.19 -9.59
CA TYR A 49 -26.08 -7.59 -9.18
C TYR A 49 -27.18 -6.68 -9.73
N LEU A 50 -26.92 -5.39 -9.92
CA LEU A 50 -27.94 -4.43 -10.36
C LEU A 50 -27.93 -4.20 -11.87
N LYS A 51 -26.78 -4.41 -12.54
CA LYS A 51 -26.60 -4.12 -13.96
C LYS A 51 -26.18 -5.35 -14.78
N GLY A 52 -25.88 -6.47 -14.14
CA GLY A 52 -25.36 -7.67 -14.81
C GLY A 52 -23.93 -7.52 -15.32
N ASP A 53 -23.18 -6.53 -14.83
CA ASP A 53 -21.82 -6.23 -15.29
C ASP A 53 -20.77 -6.76 -14.31
N SER A 54 -20.03 -7.80 -14.72
CA SER A 54 -18.97 -8.42 -13.92
C SER A 54 -17.58 -7.80 -14.14
N SER A 55 -17.43 -6.81 -15.02
CA SER A 55 -16.13 -6.26 -15.40
C SER A 55 -15.34 -5.73 -14.19
N GLY A 56 -16.02 -5.10 -13.22
CA GLY A 56 -15.41 -4.64 -11.98
C GLY A 56 -14.87 -5.77 -11.10
N LEU A 57 -15.55 -6.93 -11.06
CA LEU A 57 -15.11 -8.10 -10.30
C LEU A 57 -13.93 -8.80 -10.99
N ASP A 58 -13.93 -8.81 -12.33
CA ASP A 58 -12.83 -9.36 -13.13
C ASP A 58 -11.56 -8.51 -13.02
N ALA A 59 -11.70 -7.20 -12.96
CA ALA A 59 -10.59 -6.26 -12.78
C ALA A 59 -10.14 -6.07 -11.31
N TYR A 60 -10.86 -6.64 -10.33
CA TYR A 60 -10.65 -6.37 -8.91
C TYR A 60 -9.19 -6.53 -8.46
N SER A 61 -8.59 -7.70 -8.72
CA SER A 61 -7.21 -7.99 -8.28
C SER A 61 -6.22 -6.97 -8.82
N ALA A 62 -6.30 -6.62 -10.12
CA ALA A 62 -5.39 -5.66 -10.73
C ALA A 62 -5.55 -4.26 -10.12
N LYS A 63 -6.80 -3.82 -9.91
CA LYS A 63 -7.10 -2.51 -9.32
C LYS A 63 -6.64 -2.39 -7.87
N ALA A 64 -6.94 -3.40 -7.05
CA ALA A 64 -6.54 -3.42 -5.64
C ALA A 64 -5.01 -3.51 -5.49
N LEU A 65 -4.35 -4.42 -6.21
CA LEU A 65 -2.89 -4.60 -6.13
C LEU A 65 -2.12 -3.34 -6.52
N ALA A 66 -2.58 -2.58 -7.51
CA ALA A 66 -1.95 -1.32 -7.90
C ALA A 66 -1.86 -0.30 -6.74
N ARG A 67 -2.82 -0.34 -5.81
CA ARG A 67 -2.83 0.52 -4.60
C ARG A 67 -2.06 -0.11 -3.46
N VAL A 68 -2.23 -1.42 -3.23
CA VAL A 68 -1.53 -2.18 -2.18
C VAL A 68 -0.02 -2.05 -2.33
N TRP A 69 0.52 -2.18 -3.55
CA TRP A 69 1.96 -2.03 -3.78
C TRP A 69 2.48 -0.62 -3.50
N LYS A 70 1.70 0.43 -3.79
CA LYS A 70 2.08 1.80 -3.44
C LYS A 70 2.15 1.99 -1.92
N ALA A 71 1.17 1.44 -1.20
CA ALA A 71 1.15 1.44 0.26
C ALA A 71 2.31 0.62 0.86
N GLN A 72 2.63 -0.52 0.26
CA GLN A 72 3.73 -1.39 0.69
C GLN A 72 5.09 -0.72 0.48
N ARG A 73 5.31 -0.10 -0.69
CA ARG A 73 6.51 0.70 -0.99
C ARG A 73 6.69 1.82 0.04
N PHE A 74 5.63 2.59 0.31
CA PHE A 74 5.69 3.69 1.25
C PHE A 74 6.00 3.22 2.68
N SER A 75 5.32 2.17 3.15
CA SER A 75 5.53 1.61 4.48
C SER A 75 6.93 1.02 4.63
N TRP A 76 7.44 0.37 3.59
CA TRP A 76 8.83 -0.13 3.55
C TRP A 76 9.83 1.02 3.64
N TRP A 77 9.69 2.06 2.80
CA TRP A 77 10.57 3.22 2.80
C TRP A 77 10.62 3.91 4.17
N MET A 78 9.46 4.15 4.80
CA MET A 78 9.38 4.70 6.16
C MET A 78 10.04 3.80 7.21
N THR A 79 9.88 2.48 7.09
CA THR A 79 10.52 1.53 8.02
C THR A 79 12.04 1.59 7.88
N SER A 80 12.54 1.52 6.65
CA SER A 80 13.97 1.57 6.34
C SER A 80 14.60 2.89 6.77
N MET A 81 13.88 4.02 6.70
CA MET A 81 14.40 5.32 7.09
C MET A 81 14.40 5.55 8.60
N LEU A 82 13.42 4.99 9.33
CA LEU A 82 13.16 5.36 10.73
C LEU A 82 13.56 4.30 11.76
N HIS A 83 14.05 3.12 11.33
CA HIS A 83 14.46 2.05 12.23
C HIS A 83 15.96 1.77 12.12
N ASN A 84 16.57 1.42 13.26
CA ASN A 84 17.91 0.85 13.29
C ASN A 84 17.80 -0.67 13.17
N PHE A 85 18.53 -1.25 12.23
CA PHE A 85 18.60 -2.70 12.07
C PHE A 85 19.90 -3.24 12.71
N PRO A 86 19.86 -4.37 13.42
CA PRO A 86 21.00 -4.86 14.21
C PRO A 86 22.25 -5.20 13.38
N ASP A 87 22.08 -5.56 12.10
CA ASP A 87 23.17 -5.96 11.20
C ASP A 87 23.40 -4.96 10.06
N HIS A 88 23.06 -3.67 10.28
CA HIS A 88 23.17 -2.66 9.23
C HIS A 88 24.64 -2.24 9.02
N PRO A 89 25.21 -2.40 7.80
CA PRO A 89 26.54 -1.89 7.49
C PRO A 89 26.65 -0.37 7.71
N GLU A 90 27.83 0.12 8.13
CA GLU A 90 28.08 1.55 8.34
C GLU A 90 27.73 2.40 7.10
N TYR A 91 27.99 1.85 5.90
CA TYR A 91 27.63 2.48 4.64
C TYR A 91 26.13 2.72 4.50
N ASP A 92 25.30 1.73 4.83
CA ASP A 92 23.84 1.84 4.72
C ASP A 92 23.27 2.78 5.79
N GLN A 93 23.89 2.84 6.98
CA GLN A 93 23.56 3.85 7.98
C GLN A 93 23.83 5.27 7.48
N ARG A 94 24.97 5.50 6.81
CA ARG A 94 25.27 6.80 6.19
C ARG A 94 24.27 7.18 5.09
N LEU A 95 23.85 6.22 4.27
CA LEU A 95 22.79 6.47 3.28
C LEU A 95 21.45 6.84 3.93
N GLN A 96 21.08 6.14 5.00
CA GLN A 96 19.87 6.44 5.78
C GLN A 96 19.89 7.88 6.35
N GLU A 97 21.01 8.30 6.94
CA GLU A 97 21.20 9.65 7.48
C GLU A 97 21.07 10.73 6.39
N ILE A 98 21.69 10.52 5.23
CA ILE A 98 21.66 11.46 4.11
C ILE A 98 20.26 11.54 3.49
N GLU A 99 19.56 10.42 3.35
CA GLU A 99 18.18 10.38 2.87
C GLU A 99 17.25 11.16 3.81
N LEU A 100 17.38 10.97 5.12
CA LEU A 100 16.60 11.72 6.11
C LEU A 100 16.93 13.22 6.05
N ALA A 101 18.22 13.59 5.93
CA ALA A 101 18.63 14.98 5.79
C ALA A 101 18.07 15.63 4.51
N TYR A 102 18.07 14.91 3.39
CA TYR A 102 17.47 15.36 2.14
C TYR A 102 15.96 15.57 2.30
N LEU A 103 15.25 14.60 2.89
CA LEU A 103 13.82 14.70 3.15
C LEU A 103 13.47 15.95 3.99
N LEU A 104 14.26 16.26 5.01
CA LEU A 104 13.99 17.40 5.89
C LEU A 104 14.34 18.75 5.25
N SER A 105 15.27 18.78 4.31
CA SER A 105 15.77 20.01 3.67
C SER A 105 15.08 20.36 2.34
N SER A 106 14.49 19.38 1.65
CA SER A 106 13.85 19.56 0.33
C SER A 106 12.34 19.66 0.44
N GLU A 107 11.76 20.76 -0.04
CA GLU A 107 10.30 20.95 -0.10
C GLU A 107 9.63 19.87 -0.97
N ALA A 108 10.16 19.61 -2.16
CA ALA A 108 9.63 18.59 -3.06
C ALA A 108 9.62 17.18 -2.44
N ALA A 109 10.65 16.86 -1.62
CA ALA A 109 10.69 15.59 -0.90
C ALA A 109 9.60 15.52 0.19
N ARG A 110 9.38 16.62 0.93
CA ARG A 110 8.31 16.70 1.94
C ARG A 110 6.92 16.63 1.33
N ASP A 111 6.72 17.22 0.15
CA ASP A 111 5.46 17.11 -0.59
C ASP A 111 5.18 15.67 -1.01
N SER A 112 6.19 14.95 -1.51
CA SER A 112 6.04 13.54 -1.85
C SER A 112 5.86 12.64 -0.61
N LEU A 113 6.44 13.00 0.54
CA LEU A 113 6.08 12.34 1.80
C LEU A 113 4.60 12.59 2.13
N ALA A 114 4.16 13.84 2.07
CA ALA A 114 2.81 14.26 2.45
C ALA A 114 1.74 13.60 1.58
N GLU A 115 1.89 13.59 0.25
CA GLU A 115 0.96 12.95 -0.69
C GLU A 115 0.79 11.45 -0.35
N ASN A 116 1.91 10.79 -0.05
CA ASN A 116 1.89 9.37 0.25
C ASN A 116 1.35 9.13 1.66
N TYR A 117 1.54 10.05 2.62
CA TYR A 117 1.11 9.96 4.01
C TYR A 117 -0.40 10.22 4.19
N VAL A 118 -1.00 11.18 3.47
CA VAL A 118 -2.45 11.39 3.51
C VAL A 118 -3.21 10.33 2.72
N GLY A 119 -2.55 9.70 1.75
CA GLY A 119 -3.11 8.63 0.94
C GLY A 119 -3.59 9.11 -0.43
N LEU A 120 -3.36 8.29 -1.45
CA LEU A 120 -3.67 8.60 -2.84
C LEU A 120 -5.19 8.47 -3.12
N PRO A 121 -5.73 9.19 -4.13
CA PRO A 121 -7.14 9.11 -4.52
C PRO A 121 -7.62 7.67 -4.81
N PHE A 122 -8.92 7.41 -4.64
CA PHE A 122 -9.56 6.09 -4.83
C PHE A 122 -9.76 5.69 -6.28
#